data_AF-Q18005-F1
#
_entry.id   AF-Q18005-F1
#
_cell.length_a   1.000
_cell.length_b   1.000
_cell.length_c   1.000
_cell.angle_alpha   90.00
_cell.angle_beta   90.00
_cell.angle_gamma   90.00
#
_symmetry.space_group_name_H-M   'P 1'
#
loop_
_entity.id
_entity.type
_entity.pdbx_description
1 polymer ?
#
loop_
_entity_poly.entity_id
_entity_poly.type
_entity_poly.pdbx_seq_one_letter_code
_entity_poly.pdbx_strand_id
1 'polypeptide(L)'
;MRHLPLLILCYICFVENSLVSRIKRQTSVDSNAETDGNGDSVLTDASTQHFKSPDGVLGMNVTANGNSSGTGSANIQTSAGGNVGESNVNNVANVMSVGDSVNSYSDIFAAVEGEKMTSNVLQQGRVAGQGATLSNVNGGSSMQNSNGALKNGFSYGNAGGTGSINTEAEVQTQQALSWDQLMARLMASASASGLGSAQSNLDLGTGSDDQNITISGLVSGLNSNEGLVNTLVKGNGIINGTDQKMTGTMYGVASGKGNSTLVGASSIVSNQSSSAGEIQAFGNSNAFSDGNSSVNLMSNTNIESDSGLGVVHIDGAGQGTDNYVVASNGLKFVNSENDAAFVGSGNIRGSGSDTNSLASQSVETAVDPSGIVKIISKSNGSSISHDNQNSSLTFNNNGLVGGWRNSSFSGFSNGVGGASGNENNVTGSGFVELDGDIMNGNSSMQAFGSGNGPIAADTKAVLNLMENGVQKNRTIHGMAAADGDNTHVQSLSMIGNINGSESMNNYQRVFSSGAGSSSVSSSSSTIFKRKKRFSVLSRILKPMN
;
A
#
# COMPACT_ATOMS: atom_id res chain seq x y z
N MET A 1 56.06 19.93 80.43
CA MET A 1 56.34 19.14 79.20
C MET A 1 55.38 17.96 78.98
N ARG A 2 54.12 17.99 79.46
CA ARG A 2 53.15 16.88 79.33
C ARG A 2 52.19 16.98 78.12
N HIS A 3 52.27 18.02 77.31
CA HIS A 3 51.37 18.23 76.16
C HIS A 3 52.02 18.00 74.78
N LEU A 4 53.32 17.70 74.72
CA LEU A 4 54.01 17.43 73.45
C LEU A 4 53.58 16.11 72.78
N PRO A 5 53.34 14.98 73.48
CA PRO A 5 52.99 13.74 72.79
C PRO A 5 51.58 13.76 72.18
N LEU A 6 50.65 14.54 72.74
CA LEU A 6 49.28 14.63 72.21
C LEU A 6 49.23 15.42 70.89
N LEU A 7 50.08 16.44 70.75
CA LEU A 7 50.12 17.27 69.53
C LEU A 7 50.76 16.53 68.35
N ILE A 8 51.74 15.67 68.61
CA ILE A 8 52.36 14.81 67.59
C ILE A 8 51.38 13.73 67.12
N LEU A 9 50.58 13.14 68.02
CA LEU A 9 49.57 12.16 67.63
C LEU A 9 48.47 12.79 66.76
N CYS A 10 48.02 14.01 67.10
CA CYS A 10 47.06 14.74 66.26
C CYS A 10 47.65 15.11 64.89
N TYR A 11 48.93 15.48 64.80
CA TYR A 11 49.56 15.82 63.53
C TYR A 11 49.77 14.57 62.65
N ILE A 12 50.13 13.42 63.23
CA ILE A 12 50.23 12.15 62.49
C ILE A 12 48.86 11.72 62.01
N CYS A 13 47.81 11.79 62.85
CA CYS A 13 46.44 11.51 62.39
C CYS A 13 45.96 12.50 61.31
N PHE A 14 46.40 13.76 61.32
CA PHE A 14 46.03 14.74 60.29
C PHE A 14 46.84 14.57 59.00
N VAL A 15 48.09 14.12 59.07
CA VAL A 15 48.91 13.82 57.88
C VAL A 15 48.48 12.48 57.26
N GLU A 16 48.16 11.46 58.06
CA GLU A 16 47.61 10.19 57.57
C GLU A 16 46.19 10.36 57.01
N ASN A 17 45.36 11.23 57.61
CA ASN A 17 44.04 11.55 57.05
C ASN A 17 44.06 12.62 55.95
N SER A 18 45.14 13.38 55.74
CA SER A 18 45.26 14.29 54.57
C SER A 18 45.95 13.64 53.37
N LEU A 19 46.62 12.52 53.62
CA LEU A 19 46.96 11.49 52.63
C LEU A 19 45.76 10.57 52.35
N VAL A 20 44.51 11.04 52.49
CA VAL A 20 43.42 10.47 51.68
C VAL A 20 43.98 10.50 50.28
N SER A 21 44.28 9.30 49.77
CA SER A 21 44.69 9.09 48.40
C SER A 21 43.90 10.09 47.57
N ARG A 22 44.59 11.06 46.96
CA ARG A 22 44.03 11.68 45.76
C ARG A 22 43.94 10.49 44.81
N ILE A 23 42.86 9.73 44.94
CA ILE A 23 42.45 8.74 43.98
C ILE A 23 42.26 9.62 42.77
N LYS A 24 43.30 9.67 41.92
CA LYS A 24 43.13 10.08 40.54
C LYS A 24 42.04 9.14 40.08
N ARG A 25 40.80 9.65 40.01
CA ARG A 25 39.73 8.96 39.29
C ARG A 25 40.23 8.94 37.85
N GLN A 26 40.89 7.84 37.50
CA GLN A 26 41.29 7.55 36.13
C GLN A 26 40.02 7.04 35.46
N THR A 27 39.64 7.70 34.37
CA THR A 27 38.56 7.26 33.50
C THR A 27 39.24 6.87 32.19
N SER A 28 39.08 5.62 31.78
CA SER A 28 39.57 5.15 30.47
C SER A 28 38.74 5.76 29.36
N VAL A 29 39.38 6.06 28.23
CA VAL A 29 38.73 6.47 27.00
C VAL A 29 39.31 5.62 25.88
N ASP A 30 38.47 4.86 25.21
CA ASP A 30 38.85 4.02 24.08
C ASP A 30 37.90 4.32 22.91
N SER A 31 38.40 4.26 21.68
CA SER A 31 37.62 4.54 20.48
C SER A 31 38.15 3.77 19.29
N ASN A 32 37.26 3.36 18.39
CA ASN A 32 37.59 2.69 17.14
C ASN A 32 36.71 3.20 15.99
N ALA A 33 37.33 3.52 14.86
CA ALA A 33 36.65 3.86 13.61
C ALA A 33 37.23 3.00 12.48
N GLU A 34 36.36 2.41 11.66
CA GLU A 34 36.75 1.55 10.55
C GLU A 34 35.80 1.79 9.37
N THR A 35 36.36 1.85 8.16
CA THR A 35 35.61 1.91 6.91
C THR A 35 36.28 0.98 5.90
N ASP A 36 35.50 0.10 5.28
CA ASP A 36 35.90 -0.76 4.16
C ASP A 36 34.91 -0.61 2.98
N GLY A 37 35.35 -0.93 1.76
CA GLY A 37 34.54 -0.76 0.57
C GLY A 37 35.04 -1.52 -0.66
N ASN A 38 34.11 -1.85 -1.56
CA ASN A 38 34.38 -2.52 -2.83
C ASN A 38 33.55 -1.88 -3.96
N GLY A 39 34.14 -1.65 -5.13
CA GLY A 39 33.52 -1.08 -6.32
C GLY A 39 34.59 -0.59 -7.32
N ASP A 40 34.15 0.02 -8.42
CA ASP A 40 35.07 0.59 -9.43
C ASP A 40 35.78 1.85 -8.90
N SER A 41 35.13 2.59 -8.01
CA SER A 41 35.68 3.77 -7.34
C SER A 41 35.25 3.79 -5.87
N VAL A 42 36.22 3.78 -4.97
CA VAL A 42 36.02 3.70 -3.52
C VAL A 42 36.76 4.85 -2.82
N LEU A 43 36.07 5.55 -1.93
CA LEU A 43 36.62 6.58 -1.04
C LEU A 43 36.20 6.25 0.40
N THR A 44 37.13 6.25 1.34
CA THR A 44 36.90 5.90 2.75
C THR A 44 37.65 6.85 3.68
N ASP A 45 37.03 7.25 4.78
CA ASP A 45 37.63 8.05 5.85
C ASP A 45 37.17 7.53 7.22
N ALA A 46 38.05 7.63 8.22
CA ALA A 46 37.81 7.18 9.59
C ALA A 46 38.66 8.01 10.55
N SER A 47 38.04 8.52 11.63
CA SER A 47 38.70 9.41 12.58
C SER A 47 38.20 9.19 14.00
N THR A 48 39.13 9.34 14.95
CA THR A 48 38.88 9.25 16.40
C THR A 48 39.49 10.47 17.08
N GLN A 49 38.77 11.06 18.01
CA GLN A 49 39.24 12.19 18.81
C GLN A 49 38.86 11.99 20.28
N HIS A 50 39.80 12.21 21.20
CA HIS A 50 39.54 12.28 22.64
C HIS A 50 39.74 13.71 23.13
N PHE A 51 38.93 14.14 24.10
CA PHE A 51 39.03 15.48 24.66
C PHE A 51 38.69 15.50 26.15
N LYS A 52 39.06 16.62 26.79
CA LYS A 52 38.70 16.93 28.17
C LYS A 52 38.20 18.37 28.22
N SER A 53 36.98 18.55 28.72
CA SER A 53 36.38 19.87 28.90
C SER A 53 37.05 20.66 30.05
N PRO A 54 36.86 21.99 30.13
CA PRO A 54 37.42 22.82 31.22
C PRO A 54 36.97 22.42 32.63
N ASP A 55 35.74 21.90 32.75
CA ASP A 55 35.14 21.31 33.96
C ASP A 55 35.64 19.89 34.26
N GLY A 56 36.42 19.31 33.34
CA GLY A 56 37.15 18.08 33.52
C GLY A 56 36.43 16.82 33.07
N VAL A 57 35.29 16.96 32.40
CA VAL A 57 34.57 15.87 31.74
C VAL A 57 35.41 15.35 30.59
N LEU A 58 35.56 14.03 30.52
CA LEU A 58 36.20 13.38 29.37
C LEU A 58 35.16 13.10 28.30
N GLY A 59 35.60 13.16 27.05
CA GLY A 59 34.76 12.78 25.94
C GLY A 59 35.55 12.24 24.76
N MET A 60 34.80 11.67 23.83
CA MET A 60 35.30 11.18 22.56
C MET A 60 34.33 11.51 21.43
N ASN A 61 34.88 11.70 20.23
CA ASN A 61 34.16 11.75 18.97
C ASN A 61 34.77 10.72 18.03
N VAL A 62 33.93 9.99 17.31
CA VAL A 62 34.36 8.92 16.40
C VAL A 62 33.52 9.01 15.15
N THR A 63 34.16 9.04 13.99
CA THR A 63 33.50 9.12 12.68
C THR A 63 34.07 8.09 11.73
N ALA A 64 33.20 7.48 10.92
CA ALA A 64 33.59 6.64 9.79
C ALA A 64 32.65 6.93 8.63
N ASN A 65 33.19 7.19 7.44
CA ASN A 65 32.41 7.44 6.25
C ASN A 65 33.06 6.81 5.02
N GLY A 66 32.23 6.48 4.03
CA GLY A 66 32.71 5.90 2.78
C GLY A 66 31.71 6.04 1.65
N ASN A 67 32.23 5.98 0.44
CA ASN A 67 31.48 6.03 -0.81
C ASN A 67 32.09 5.04 -1.80
N SER A 68 31.28 4.12 -2.32
CA SER A 68 31.67 3.18 -3.38
C SER A 68 30.71 3.27 -4.55
N SER A 69 31.24 3.29 -5.77
CA SER A 69 30.45 3.38 -7.01
C SER A 69 31.05 2.55 -8.13
N GLY A 70 30.24 2.26 -9.16
CA GLY A 70 30.69 1.50 -10.33
C GLY A 70 29.56 0.81 -11.08
N THR A 71 29.92 -0.28 -11.75
CA THR A 71 29.02 -1.21 -12.42
C THR A 71 29.02 -2.57 -11.72
N GLY A 72 27.93 -3.32 -11.81
CA GLY A 72 27.80 -4.63 -11.17
C GLY A 72 27.45 -4.51 -9.69
N SER A 73 28.45 -4.34 -8.81
CA SER A 73 28.22 -4.24 -7.37
C SER A 73 29.16 -3.24 -6.71
N ALA A 74 28.60 -2.43 -5.80
CA ALA A 74 29.33 -1.55 -4.91
C ALA A 74 28.88 -1.82 -3.47
N ASN A 75 29.81 -1.72 -2.51
CA ASN A 75 29.50 -1.79 -1.09
C ASN A 75 30.40 -0.88 -0.25
N ILE A 76 29.87 -0.47 0.91
CA ILE A 76 30.57 0.25 1.98
C ILE A 76 30.16 -0.36 3.32
N GLN A 77 31.14 -0.61 4.17
CA GLN A 77 30.96 -1.04 5.56
C GLN A 77 31.67 -0.03 6.46
N THR A 78 30.98 0.48 7.48
CA THR A 78 31.51 1.47 8.43
C THR A 78 31.19 1.03 9.85
N SER A 79 32.14 1.22 10.77
CA SER A 79 31.92 1.12 12.21
C SER A 79 32.59 2.30 12.94
N ALA A 80 31.91 2.83 13.96
CA ALA A 80 32.39 3.96 14.76
C ALA A 80 31.85 3.82 16.19
N GLY A 81 32.73 3.78 17.17
CA GLY A 81 32.32 3.60 18.55
C GLY A 81 33.47 3.66 19.55
N GLY A 82 33.14 3.41 20.82
CA GLY A 82 34.08 3.45 21.92
C GLY A 82 33.41 3.62 23.28
N ASN A 83 34.21 3.98 24.28
CA ASN A 83 33.77 4.14 25.66
C ASN A 83 34.50 5.29 26.39
N VAL A 84 33.79 5.90 27.35
CA VAL A 84 34.36 6.80 28.37
C VAL A 84 33.93 6.26 29.74
N GLY A 85 34.86 5.62 30.45
CA GLY A 85 34.53 4.86 31.65
C GLY A 85 33.57 3.71 31.34
N GLU A 86 32.40 3.72 31.96
CA GLU A 86 31.36 2.69 31.81
C GLU A 86 30.33 3.02 30.73
N SER A 87 30.35 4.24 30.18
CA SER A 87 29.47 4.66 29.09
C SER A 87 30.04 4.24 27.75
N ASN A 88 29.25 3.58 26.90
CA ASN A 88 29.66 3.15 25.56
C ASN A 88 28.65 3.53 24.48
N VAL A 89 29.15 3.68 23.26
CA VAL A 89 28.38 3.90 22.04
C VAL A 89 29.06 3.16 20.89
N ASN A 90 28.28 2.42 20.11
CA ASN A 90 28.77 1.68 18.95
C ASN A 90 27.78 1.81 17.79
N ASN A 91 28.28 2.24 16.64
CA ASN A 91 27.53 2.38 15.40
C ASN A 91 28.08 1.44 14.35
N VAL A 92 27.17 0.89 13.55
CA VAL A 92 27.50 0.09 12.38
C VAL A 92 26.58 0.52 11.24
N ALA A 93 27.13 0.60 10.03
CA ALA A 93 26.36 0.82 8.82
C ALA A 93 27.00 0.07 7.64
N ASN A 94 26.17 -0.67 6.93
CA ASN A 94 26.52 -1.43 5.74
C ASN A 94 25.58 -1.00 4.61
N VAL A 95 26.14 -0.72 3.45
CA VAL A 95 25.40 -0.35 2.24
C VAL A 95 25.91 -1.18 1.09
N MET A 96 25.00 -1.76 0.32
CA MET A 96 25.29 -2.52 -0.88
C MET A 96 24.34 -2.08 -1.99
N SER A 97 24.85 -1.96 -3.20
CA SER A 97 24.08 -1.67 -4.40
C SER A 97 24.52 -2.58 -5.54
N VAL A 98 23.58 -3.07 -6.34
CA VAL A 98 23.80 -3.98 -7.48
C VAL A 98 23.01 -3.51 -8.70
N GLY A 99 23.67 -3.36 -9.85
CA GLY A 99 23.10 -2.89 -11.12
C GLY A 99 24.13 -2.25 -12.05
N ASP A 100 23.67 -1.60 -13.13
CA ASP A 100 24.56 -1.03 -14.15
C ASP A 100 25.26 0.27 -13.71
N SER A 101 24.62 1.05 -12.83
CA SER A 101 25.19 2.26 -12.23
C SER A 101 24.82 2.27 -10.76
N VAL A 102 25.80 1.93 -9.91
CA VAL A 102 25.61 1.74 -8.46
C VAL A 102 26.36 2.80 -7.67
N ASN A 103 25.80 3.18 -6.53
CA ASN A 103 26.43 4.03 -5.52
C ASN A 103 25.99 3.58 -4.12
N SER A 104 26.96 3.32 -3.26
CA SER A 104 26.79 2.95 -1.85
C SER A 104 27.54 3.96 -0.98
N TYR A 105 26.80 4.69 -0.14
CA TYR A 105 27.33 5.73 0.73
C TYR A 105 26.94 5.48 2.19
N SER A 106 27.90 5.67 3.10
CA SER A 106 27.69 5.59 4.54
C SER A 106 28.43 6.72 5.25
N ASP A 107 27.82 7.29 6.29
CA ASP A 107 28.43 8.29 7.17
C ASP A 107 27.86 8.12 8.58
N ILE A 108 28.75 7.80 9.53
CA ILE A 108 28.38 7.53 10.91
C ILE A 108 29.22 8.34 11.89
N PHE A 109 28.58 8.80 12.96
CA PHE A 109 29.19 9.57 14.04
C PHE A 109 28.74 9.04 15.40
N ALA A 110 29.68 8.81 16.30
CA ALA A 110 29.43 8.40 17.67
C ALA A 110 30.18 9.30 18.64
N ALA A 111 29.55 9.72 19.74
CA ALA A 111 30.18 10.56 20.74
C ALA A 111 29.71 10.23 22.15
N VAL A 112 30.63 10.43 23.10
CA VAL A 112 30.36 10.40 24.54
C VAL A 112 30.99 11.65 25.16
N GLU A 113 30.23 12.40 25.94
CA GLU A 113 30.71 13.53 26.74
C GLU A 113 30.12 13.40 28.15
N GLY A 114 30.90 12.82 29.07
CA GLY A 114 30.41 12.45 30.39
C GLY A 114 29.29 11.41 30.32
N GLU A 115 28.07 11.79 30.72
CA GLU A 115 26.88 10.94 30.66
C GLU A 115 26.07 11.11 29.36
N LYS A 116 26.42 12.11 28.54
CA LYS A 116 25.74 12.35 27.26
C LYS A 116 26.32 11.46 26.19
N MET A 117 25.46 10.68 25.54
CA MET A 117 25.82 9.82 24.42
C MET A 117 24.97 10.18 23.22
N THR A 118 25.60 10.26 22.06
CA THR A 118 24.94 10.58 20.79
C THR A 118 25.48 9.67 19.71
N SER A 119 24.55 9.14 18.91
CA SER A 119 24.83 8.41 17.68
C SER A 119 24.11 9.07 16.51
N ASN A 120 24.74 9.09 15.34
CA ASN A 120 24.13 9.39 14.06
C ASN A 120 24.62 8.37 13.01
N VAL A 121 23.70 7.80 12.27
CA VAL A 121 23.93 6.83 11.20
C VAL A 121 23.18 7.28 9.96
N LEU A 122 23.88 7.60 8.87
CA LEU A 122 23.33 7.91 7.56
C LEU A 122 23.80 6.87 6.55
N GLN A 123 22.86 6.30 5.81
CA GLN A 123 23.11 5.27 4.80
C GLN A 123 22.33 5.60 3.54
N GLN A 124 22.95 5.47 2.38
CA GLN A 124 22.30 5.70 1.09
C GLN A 124 22.81 4.72 0.05
N GLY A 125 21.92 3.89 -0.49
CA GLY A 125 22.18 3.05 -1.66
C GLY A 125 21.35 3.51 -2.85
N ARG A 126 21.96 3.63 -4.01
CA ARG A 126 21.32 4.09 -5.25
C ARG A 126 21.75 3.21 -6.42
N VAL A 127 20.77 2.84 -7.25
CA VAL A 127 20.94 2.08 -8.48
C VAL A 127 20.10 2.66 -9.60
N ALA A 128 20.68 2.75 -10.79
CA ALA A 128 19.98 2.95 -12.06
C ALA A 128 20.50 1.95 -13.10
N GLY A 129 19.64 1.43 -13.98
CA GLY A 129 20.09 0.49 -15.03
C GLY A 129 18.98 -0.33 -15.67
N GLN A 130 19.36 -1.32 -16.46
CA GLN A 130 18.47 -2.34 -17.04
C GLN A 130 18.61 -3.67 -16.28
N GLY A 131 17.60 -4.53 -16.37
CA GLY A 131 17.67 -5.87 -15.78
C GLY A 131 17.25 -5.88 -14.31
N ALA A 132 18.11 -6.38 -13.42
CA ALA A 132 17.82 -6.53 -12.00
C ALA A 132 18.63 -5.51 -11.19
N THR A 133 17.95 -4.76 -10.33
CA THR A 133 18.58 -3.79 -9.43
C THR A 133 18.25 -4.10 -7.98
N LEU A 134 19.21 -3.83 -7.10
CA LEU A 134 19.08 -4.01 -5.66
C LEU A 134 19.89 -2.94 -4.92
N SER A 135 19.24 -2.25 -3.99
CA SER A 135 19.87 -1.37 -3.01
C SER A 135 19.51 -1.87 -1.62
N ASN A 136 20.52 -2.16 -0.80
CA ASN A 136 20.37 -2.66 0.55
C ASN A 136 21.19 -1.78 1.50
N VAL A 137 20.56 -1.34 2.58
CA VAL A 137 21.21 -0.68 3.71
C VAL A 137 20.83 -1.41 4.98
N ASN A 138 21.78 -1.58 5.89
CA ASN A 138 21.57 -2.20 7.19
C ASN A 138 22.56 -1.63 8.20
N GLY A 139 22.07 -1.11 9.31
CA GLY A 139 22.87 -0.45 10.32
C GLY A 139 22.10 -0.24 11.61
N GLY A 140 22.74 0.44 12.55
CA GLY A 140 22.16 0.70 13.85
C GLY A 140 23.16 1.27 14.84
N SER A 141 22.65 1.50 16.03
CA SER A 141 23.36 2.09 17.15
C SER A 141 23.12 1.24 18.40
N SER A 142 24.14 1.09 19.24
CA SER A 142 23.99 0.51 20.57
C SER A 142 24.67 1.42 21.58
N MET A 143 23.98 1.73 22.67
CA MET A 143 24.48 2.57 23.75
C MET A 143 24.27 1.88 25.09
N GLN A 144 25.23 2.05 26.00
CA GLN A 144 25.14 1.64 27.38
C GLN A 144 25.54 2.80 28.29
N ASN A 145 24.72 3.12 29.27
CA ASN A 145 25.08 4.12 30.28
C ASN A 145 25.88 3.50 31.44
N SER A 146 26.38 4.35 32.34
CA SER A 146 27.11 3.95 33.55
C SER A 146 26.35 3.01 34.49
N ASN A 147 25.02 3.01 34.46
CA ASN A 147 24.20 2.08 35.25
C ASN A 147 24.02 0.72 34.57
N GLY A 148 24.59 0.52 33.39
CA GLY A 148 24.47 -0.70 32.59
C GLY A 148 23.16 -0.83 31.81
N ALA A 149 22.32 0.21 31.78
CA ALA A 149 21.12 0.19 30.95
C ALA A 149 21.51 0.32 29.47
N LEU A 150 20.85 -0.46 28.62
CA LEU A 150 21.08 -0.52 27.18
C LEU A 150 19.98 0.21 26.42
N LYS A 151 20.37 0.85 25.31
CA LYS A 151 19.45 1.41 24.32
C LYS A 151 19.97 1.08 22.93
N ASN A 152 19.16 0.38 22.14
CA ASN A 152 19.50 0.00 20.78
C ASN A 152 18.62 0.77 19.79
N GLY A 153 19.25 1.18 18.71
CA GLY A 153 18.60 1.67 17.51
C GLY A 153 18.98 0.79 16.33
N PHE A 154 18.06 0.64 15.39
CA PHE A 154 18.32 -0.06 14.13
C PHE A 154 17.82 0.75 12.94
N SER A 155 18.41 0.52 11.78
CA SER A 155 17.87 0.96 10.52
C SER A 155 18.22 -0.02 9.42
N TYR A 156 17.22 -0.41 8.63
CA TYR A 156 17.43 -1.20 7.44
C TYR A 156 16.57 -0.65 6.30
N GLY A 157 16.98 -0.95 5.09
CA GLY A 157 16.19 -0.67 3.92
C GLY A 157 16.64 -1.49 2.75
N ASN A 158 15.68 -2.04 2.03
CA ASN A 158 15.86 -2.79 0.81
C ASN A 158 14.96 -2.15 -0.24
N ALA A 159 15.48 -1.92 -1.45
CA ALA A 159 14.69 -1.59 -2.62
C ALA A 159 15.27 -2.31 -3.82
N GLY A 160 14.41 -2.80 -4.71
CA GLY A 160 14.86 -3.48 -5.91
C GLY A 160 13.79 -3.58 -6.98
N GLY A 161 14.25 -3.83 -8.20
CA GLY A 161 13.36 -3.98 -9.34
C GLY A 161 13.90 -4.94 -10.37
N THR A 162 13.01 -5.44 -11.23
CA THR A 162 13.35 -6.25 -12.40
C THR A 162 12.54 -5.78 -13.59
N GLY A 163 13.19 -5.54 -14.73
CA GLY A 163 12.54 -5.10 -15.97
C GLY A 163 13.50 -5.03 -17.15
N SER A 164 13.00 -5.26 -18.35
CA SER A 164 13.83 -5.28 -19.57
C SER A 164 14.08 -3.91 -20.20
N ILE A 165 13.44 -2.84 -19.73
CA ILE A 165 13.57 -1.48 -20.28
C ILE A 165 14.34 -0.57 -19.34
N ASN A 166 13.89 -0.44 -18.09
CA ASN A 166 14.53 0.41 -17.07
C ASN A 166 14.22 -0.11 -15.67
N THR A 167 15.15 0.08 -14.75
CA THR A 167 15.03 -0.30 -13.34
C THR A 167 15.82 0.68 -12.48
N GLU A 168 15.20 1.17 -11.42
CA GLU A 168 15.81 2.11 -10.49
C GLU A 168 15.47 1.69 -9.06
N ALA A 169 16.45 1.74 -8.17
CA ALA A 169 16.27 1.45 -6.76
C ALA A 169 17.08 2.43 -5.93
N GLU A 170 16.42 3.12 -5.00
CA GLU A 170 17.04 4.06 -4.08
C GLU A 170 16.54 3.79 -2.67
N VAL A 171 17.45 3.75 -1.72
CA VAL A 171 17.19 3.63 -0.28
C VAL A 171 18.07 4.63 0.44
N GLN A 172 17.47 5.39 1.32
CA GLN A 172 18.17 6.24 2.27
C GLN A 172 17.58 6.02 3.65
N THR A 173 18.44 5.76 4.61
CA THR A 173 18.07 5.69 6.02
C THR A 173 18.95 6.61 6.84
N GLN A 174 18.34 7.26 7.82
CA GLN A 174 19.04 8.13 8.76
C GLN A 174 18.50 7.87 10.16
N GLN A 175 19.37 7.69 11.13
CA GLN A 175 19.01 7.55 12.53
C GLN A 175 19.93 8.41 13.38
N ALA A 176 19.36 9.30 14.18
CA ALA A 176 20.05 9.97 15.26
C ALA A 176 19.45 9.51 16.59
N LEU A 177 20.29 8.94 17.44
CA LEU A 177 19.89 8.36 18.71
C LEU A 177 20.67 9.02 19.84
N SER A 178 19.95 9.54 20.83
CA SER A 178 20.49 9.92 22.12
C SER A 178 19.80 9.13 23.22
N TRP A 179 20.26 9.28 24.47
CA TRP A 179 19.60 8.63 25.59
C TRP A 179 18.12 9.03 25.70
N ASP A 180 17.81 10.30 25.48
CA ASP A 180 16.47 10.86 25.67
C ASP A 180 15.61 10.90 24.41
N GLN A 181 16.22 10.83 23.22
CA GLN A 181 15.51 11.07 21.96
C GLN A 181 15.92 10.08 20.88
N LEU A 182 14.94 9.70 20.06
CA LEU A 182 15.13 9.04 18.77
C LEU A 182 14.62 9.98 17.69
N MET A 183 15.46 10.23 16.69
CA MET A 183 15.05 10.80 15.42
C MET A 183 15.46 9.84 14.33
N ALA A 184 14.55 9.51 13.42
CA ALA A 184 14.89 8.64 12.31
C ALA A 184 14.11 9.03 11.05
N ARG A 185 14.68 8.69 9.90
CA ARG A 185 14.09 8.93 8.58
C ARG A 185 14.37 7.74 7.67
N LEU A 186 13.34 7.32 6.95
CA LEU A 186 13.38 6.32 5.90
C LEU A 186 12.90 6.98 4.61
N MET A 187 13.61 6.76 3.52
CA MET A 187 13.13 7.09 2.18
C MET A 187 13.56 5.98 1.24
N ALA A 188 12.64 5.43 0.46
CA ALA A 188 13.01 4.56 -0.63
C ALA A 188 12.05 4.67 -1.81
N SER A 189 12.57 4.33 -2.97
CA SER A 189 11.84 4.27 -4.22
C SER A 189 12.40 3.12 -5.04
N ALA A 190 11.52 2.24 -5.52
CA ALA A 190 11.85 1.19 -6.48
C ALA A 190 10.93 1.36 -7.69
N SER A 191 11.51 1.48 -8.88
CA SER A 191 10.76 1.54 -10.14
C SER A 191 11.31 0.52 -11.13
N ALA A 192 10.44 -0.03 -11.97
CA ALA A 192 10.81 -0.95 -13.03
C ALA A 192 9.87 -0.82 -14.23
N SER A 193 10.44 -1.05 -15.41
CA SER A 193 9.75 -1.04 -16.69
C SER A 193 10.26 -2.18 -17.55
N GLY A 194 9.37 -2.89 -18.23
CA GLY A 194 9.72 -4.02 -19.07
C GLY A 194 8.67 -4.33 -20.13
N LEU A 195 9.12 -5.01 -21.18
CA LEU A 195 8.26 -5.72 -22.12
C LEU A 195 7.94 -7.10 -21.53
N GLY A 196 6.65 -7.41 -21.44
CA GLY A 196 6.15 -8.67 -20.90
C GLY A 196 6.06 -8.70 -19.37
N SER A 197 7.07 -8.23 -18.63
CA SER A 197 7.03 -8.22 -17.16
C SER A 197 7.88 -7.11 -16.53
N ALA A 198 7.44 -6.60 -15.39
CA ALA A 198 8.23 -5.77 -14.50
C ALA A 198 7.80 -5.95 -13.04
N GLN A 199 8.72 -5.75 -12.11
CA GLN A 199 8.47 -5.81 -10.68
C GLN A 199 9.29 -4.76 -9.93
N SER A 200 8.73 -4.16 -8.89
CA SER A 200 9.40 -3.26 -7.97
C SER A 200 9.00 -3.59 -6.54
N ASN A 201 9.95 -3.54 -5.61
CA ASN A 201 9.71 -3.83 -4.21
C ASN A 201 10.59 -2.97 -3.30
N LEU A 202 10.12 -2.76 -2.07
CA LEU A 202 10.91 -2.19 -0.99
C LEU A 202 10.50 -2.80 0.35
N ASP A 203 11.43 -2.75 1.30
CA ASP A 203 11.23 -3.11 2.69
C ASP A 203 12.14 -2.27 3.58
N LEU A 204 11.56 -1.39 4.38
CA LEU A 204 12.25 -0.39 5.19
C LEU A 204 11.87 -0.55 6.65
N GLY A 205 12.80 -0.28 7.55
CA GLY A 205 12.49 -0.15 8.96
C GLY A 205 13.53 0.64 9.71
N THR A 206 13.08 1.37 10.73
CA THR A 206 13.97 2.10 11.65
C THR A 206 13.28 2.29 12.99
N GLY A 207 14.09 2.39 14.04
CA GLY A 207 13.60 2.72 15.36
C GLY A 207 14.45 2.14 16.48
N SER A 208 13.83 2.00 17.64
CA SER A 208 14.30 1.32 18.84
C SER A 208 13.33 0.20 19.25
N ASP A 209 13.68 -0.50 20.33
CA ASP A 209 12.90 -1.63 20.87
C ASP A 209 11.45 -1.27 21.24
N ASP A 210 11.22 -0.03 21.65
CA ASP A 210 9.93 0.51 22.11
C ASP A 210 9.24 1.43 21.10
N GLN A 211 9.98 1.87 20.07
CA GLN A 211 9.49 2.83 19.10
C GLN A 211 10.08 2.57 17.71
N ASN A 212 9.28 2.01 16.81
CA ASN A 212 9.74 1.75 15.44
C ASN A 212 8.66 1.93 14.39
N ILE A 213 9.14 2.07 13.16
CA ILE A 213 8.33 2.10 11.95
C ILE A 213 8.86 1.08 10.95
N THR A 214 7.96 0.45 10.21
CA THR A 214 8.28 -0.40 9.06
C THR A 214 7.40 -0.05 7.87
N ILE A 215 7.99 -0.01 6.67
CA ILE A 215 7.32 0.33 5.43
C ILE A 215 7.76 -0.69 4.38
N SER A 216 6.84 -1.51 3.90
CA SER A 216 7.11 -2.50 2.86
C SER A 216 6.12 -2.34 1.72
N GLY A 217 6.55 -2.67 0.50
CA GLY A 217 5.64 -2.70 -0.64
C GLY A 217 6.20 -3.45 -1.84
N LEU A 218 5.29 -3.93 -2.67
CA LEU A 218 5.57 -4.70 -3.88
C LEU A 218 4.53 -4.33 -4.93
N VAL A 219 4.98 -4.14 -6.17
CA VAL A 219 4.12 -4.15 -7.35
C VAL A 219 4.77 -5.04 -8.39
N SER A 220 4.00 -5.97 -8.95
CA SER A 220 4.45 -6.90 -9.98
C SER A 220 3.39 -7.01 -11.07
N GLY A 221 3.81 -6.94 -12.33
CA GLY A 221 2.91 -6.99 -13.47
C GLY A 221 3.42 -7.90 -14.58
N LEU A 222 2.47 -8.37 -15.39
CA LEU A 222 2.70 -9.25 -16.53
C LEU A 222 1.78 -8.84 -17.68
N ASN A 223 2.30 -8.86 -18.90
CA ASN A 223 1.53 -8.92 -20.13
C ASN A 223 1.98 -10.12 -20.98
N SER A 224 1.04 -10.96 -21.41
CA SER A 224 1.38 -12.23 -22.07
C SER A 224 2.00 -12.11 -23.46
N ASN A 225 1.89 -10.95 -24.13
CA ASN A 225 2.36 -10.72 -25.50
C ASN A 225 3.37 -9.58 -25.56
N GLU A 226 4.29 -9.51 -24.59
CA GLU A 226 5.35 -8.49 -24.53
C GLU A 226 4.84 -7.05 -24.46
N GLY A 227 3.62 -6.84 -23.96
CA GLY A 227 3.10 -5.52 -23.65
C GLY A 227 3.93 -4.80 -22.59
N LEU A 228 3.72 -3.48 -22.47
CA LEU A 228 4.45 -2.64 -21.53
C LEU A 228 3.96 -2.88 -20.11
N VAL A 229 4.90 -3.13 -19.19
CA VAL A 229 4.64 -3.19 -17.76
C VAL A 229 5.51 -2.16 -17.06
N ASN A 230 4.90 -1.31 -16.23
CA ASN A 230 5.58 -0.35 -15.37
C ASN A 230 5.14 -0.58 -13.92
N THR A 231 6.08 -0.56 -13.00
CA THR A 231 5.84 -0.74 -11.56
C THR A 231 6.63 0.30 -10.78
N LEU A 232 6.06 0.76 -9.67
CA LEU A 232 6.67 1.72 -8.77
C LEU A 232 6.17 1.48 -7.35
N VAL A 233 7.10 1.47 -6.40
CA VAL A 233 6.81 1.49 -4.96
C VAL A 233 7.65 2.58 -4.32
N LYS A 234 7.05 3.36 -3.43
CA LYS A 234 7.74 4.38 -2.62
C LYS A 234 7.38 4.23 -1.16
N GLY A 235 8.36 4.46 -0.30
CA GLY A 235 8.20 4.48 1.15
C GLY A 235 8.89 5.71 1.72
N ASN A 236 8.24 6.41 2.64
CA ASN A 236 8.83 7.51 3.38
C ASN A 236 8.37 7.44 4.83
N GLY A 237 9.29 7.51 5.79
CA GLY A 237 9.00 7.40 7.21
C GLY A 237 9.84 8.40 8.00
N ILE A 238 9.26 8.99 9.05
CA ILE A 238 9.95 9.89 9.97
C ILE A 238 9.52 9.54 11.40
N ILE A 239 10.49 9.43 12.29
CA ILE A 239 10.33 9.41 13.75
C ILE A 239 10.98 10.69 14.29
N ASN A 240 10.29 11.41 15.17
CA ASN A 240 10.86 12.53 15.92
C ASN A 240 10.31 12.55 17.35
N GLY A 241 11.07 12.00 18.30
CA GLY A 241 10.53 11.77 19.65
C GLY A 241 9.29 10.90 19.53
N THR A 242 8.17 11.28 20.14
CA THR A 242 6.89 10.54 20.05
C THR A 242 6.14 10.72 18.73
N ASP A 243 6.55 11.64 17.86
CA ASP A 243 5.84 11.87 16.60
C ASP A 243 6.32 10.91 15.53
N GLN A 244 5.37 10.34 14.77
CA GLN A 244 5.66 9.46 13.65
C GLN A 244 4.81 9.81 12.44
N LYS A 245 5.45 9.80 11.27
CA LYS A 245 4.79 9.97 9.98
C LYS A 245 5.31 8.96 9.01
N MET A 246 4.42 8.27 8.31
CA MET A 246 4.82 7.29 7.31
C MET A 246 3.89 7.34 6.12
N THR A 247 4.45 7.17 4.94
CA THR A 247 3.70 7.06 3.69
C THR A 247 4.23 5.88 2.89
N GLY A 248 3.32 5.08 2.35
CA GLY A 248 3.56 4.06 1.35
C GLY A 248 2.78 4.37 0.09
N THR A 249 3.43 4.29 -1.07
CA THR A 249 2.77 4.49 -2.37
C THR A 249 3.08 3.32 -3.28
N MET A 250 2.06 2.84 -3.98
CA MET A 250 2.19 1.86 -5.05
C MET A 250 1.59 2.41 -6.32
N TYR A 251 2.26 2.17 -7.44
CA TYR A 251 1.74 2.43 -8.76
C TYR A 251 2.14 1.30 -9.69
N GLY A 252 1.25 0.90 -10.58
CA GLY A 252 1.61 -0.02 -11.64
C GLY A 252 0.64 0.03 -12.80
N VAL A 253 1.15 -0.29 -13.99
CA VAL A 253 0.37 -0.45 -15.21
C VAL A 253 0.92 -1.64 -15.98
N ALA A 254 0.04 -2.52 -16.44
CA ALA A 254 0.36 -3.54 -17.44
C ALA A 254 -0.60 -3.35 -18.61
N SER A 255 -0.08 -3.17 -19.83
CA SER A 255 -0.92 -2.96 -21.00
C SER A 255 -0.31 -3.49 -22.30
N GLY A 256 -1.16 -3.95 -23.20
CA GLY A 256 -0.75 -4.50 -24.48
C GLY A 256 -1.79 -5.45 -25.05
N LYS A 257 -1.42 -6.23 -26.06
CA LYS A 257 -2.29 -7.29 -26.56
C LYS A 257 -2.33 -8.47 -25.59
N GLY A 258 -3.39 -9.28 -25.66
CA GLY A 258 -3.52 -10.47 -24.83
C GLY A 258 -3.83 -10.13 -23.38
N ASN A 259 -3.25 -10.86 -22.43
CA ASN A 259 -3.64 -10.78 -21.03
C ASN A 259 -2.71 -9.85 -20.26
N SER A 260 -3.29 -8.89 -19.54
CA SER A 260 -2.56 -8.01 -18.61
C SER A 260 -2.94 -8.36 -17.18
N THR A 261 -1.97 -8.50 -16.29
CA THR A 261 -2.17 -8.80 -14.87
C THR A 261 -1.27 -7.90 -14.03
N LEU A 262 -1.79 -7.46 -12.88
CA LEU A 262 -1.06 -6.64 -11.93
C LEU A 262 -1.46 -7.05 -10.52
N VAL A 263 -0.45 -7.21 -9.67
CA VAL A 263 -0.61 -7.40 -8.24
C VAL A 263 0.24 -6.37 -7.51
N GLY A 264 -0.29 -5.83 -6.42
CA GLY A 264 0.49 -5.03 -5.50
C GLY A 264 0.03 -5.20 -4.07
N ALA A 265 0.96 -5.02 -3.15
CA ALA A 265 0.71 -5.04 -1.72
C ALA A 265 1.65 -4.07 -1.00
N SER A 266 1.14 -3.36 -0.01
CA SER A 266 1.94 -2.49 0.86
C SER A 266 1.52 -2.65 2.31
N SER A 267 2.45 -2.37 3.22
CA SER A 267 2.22 -2.37 4.66
C SER A 267 3.03 -1.24 5.27
N ILE A 268 2.36 -0.38 6.03
CA ILE A 268 3.02 0.60 6.91
C ILE A 268 2.59 0.31 8.34
N VAL A 269 3.56 0.19 9.23
CA VAL A 269 3.34 -0.16 10.63
C VAL A 269 4.13 0.80 11.50
N SER A 270 3.43 1.43 12.43
CA SER A 270 3.94 2.26 13.51
C SER A 270 3.71 1.48 14.79
N ASN A 271 4.80 1.19 15.50
CA ASN A 271 4.74 0.55 16.80
C ASN A 271 5.26 1.55 17.84
N GLN A 272 4.33 2.10 18.62
CA GLN A 272 4.63 2.80 19.86
C GLN A 272 4.04 2.04 21.03
N SER A 273 4.71 2.09 22.17
CA SER A 273 4.19 1.54 23.44
C SER A 273 2.80 2.06 23.83
N SER A 274 2.41 3.25 23.36
CA SER A 274 1.12 3.89 23.66
C SER A 274 0.12 3.87 22.51
N SER A 275 0.55 3.56 21.28
CA SER A 275 -0.32 3.56 20.10
C SER A 275 0.28 2.75 18.96
N ALA A 276 -0.50 1.84 18.39
CA ALA A 276 -0.13 1.11 17.20
C ALA A 276 -0.96 1.64 16.03
N GLY A 277 -0.29 2.02 14.94
CA GLY A 277 -0.93 2.37 13.68
C GLY A 277 -0.52 1.38 12.60
N GLU A 278 -1.49 0.79 11.91
CA GLU A 278 -1.22 -0.16 10.82
C GLU A 278 -2.14 0.13 9.64
N ILE A 279 -1.55 0.26 8.44
CA ILE A 279 -2.32 0.23 7.19
C ILE A 279 -1.67 -0.78 6.25
N GLN A 280 -2.44 -1.80 5.89
CA GLN A 280 -2.08 -2.72 4.81
C GLN A 280 -2.99 -2.47 3.62
N ALA A 281 -2.43 -2.48 2.41
CA ALA A 281 -3.19 -2.38 1.18
C ALA A 281 -2.82 -3.51 0.24
N PHE A 282 -3.79 -4.01 -0.52
CA PHE A 282 -3.51 -4.91 -1.64
C PHE A 282 -4.39 -4.57 -2.84
N GLY A 283 -3.90 -4.87 -4.04
CA GLY A 283 -4.65 -4.82 -5.28
C GLY A 283 -4.26 -5.98 -6.18
N ASN A 284 -5.23 -6.58 -6.84
CA ASN A 284 -5.05 -7.65 -7.81
C ASN A 284 -6.06 -7.48 -8.95
N SER A 285 -5.60 -7.42 -10.19
CA SER A 285 -6.46 -7.31 -11.36
C SER A 285 -5.87 -8.08 -12.54
N ASN A 286 -6.77 -8.67 -13.32
CA ASN A 286 -6.47 -9.42 -14.53
C ASN A 286 -7.46 -9.01 -15.61
N ALA A 287 -6.95 -8.54 -16.74
CA ALA A 287 -7.71 -8.23 -17.93
C ALA A 287 -7.30 -9.18 -19.05
N PHE A 288 -8.17 -10.16 -19.34
CA PHE A 288 -8.11 -11.01 -20.51
C PHE A 288 -8.87 -10.35 -21.66
N SER A 289 -8.21 -10.28 -22.82
CA SER A 289 -8.83 -9.89 -24.08
C SER A 289 -8.06 -10.51 -25.25
N ASP A 290 -8.76 -10.88 -26.31
CA ASP A 290 -8.17 -11.26 -27.60
C ASP A 290 -7.61 -10.05 -28.38
N GLY A 291 -8.02 -8.84 -28.01
CA GLY A 291 -7.42 -7.59 -28.50
C GLY A 291 -6.50 -6.94 -27.46
N ASN A 292 -6.76 -5.67 -27.14
CA ASN A 292 -5.97 -4.91 -26.19
C ASN A 292 -6.51 -5.07 -24.77
N SER A 293 -5.62 -5.19 -23.79
CA SER A 293 -5.95 -5.16 -22.38
C SER A 293 -5.07 -4.17 -21.63
N SER A 294 -5.58 -3.67 -20.51
CA SER A 294 -4.83 -2.84 -19.59
C SER A 294 -5.28 -3.09 -18.17
N VAL A 295 -4.35 -3.04 -17.23
CA VAL A 295 -4.58 -3.05 -15.79
C VAL A 295 -3.78 -1.93 -15.17
N ASN A 296 -4.39 -1.19 -14.24
CA ASN A 296 -3.76 -0.09 -13.51
C ASN A 296 -4.02 -0.20 -12.01
N LEU A 297 -2.98 0.05 -11.20
CA LEU A 297 -3.01 0.06 -9.74
C LEU A 297 -2.47 1.41 -9.26
N MET A 298 -3.17 1.99 -8.30
CA MET A 298 -2.73 3.18 -7.58
C MET A 298 -3.05 3.00 -6.10
N SER A 299 -2.09 3.17 -5.21
CA SER A 299 -2.36 3.15 -3.77
C SER A 299 -1.50 4.18 -3.04
N ASN A 300 -2.10 4.80 -2.03
CA ASN A 300 -1.43 5.68 -1.09
C ASN A 300 -1.92 5.34 0.32
N THR A 301 -0.99 5.00 1.20
CA THR A 301 -1.24 4.75 2.62
C THR A 301 -0.41 5.72 3.43
N ASN A 302 -0.99 6.34 4.45
CA ASN A 302 -0.35 7.32 5.31
C ASN A 302 -0.76 7.10 6.75
N ILE A 303 0.17 7.17 7.68
CA ILE A 303 -0.09 7.22 9.12
C ILE A 303 0.56 8.50 9.67
N GLU A 304 -0.22 9.27 10.44
CA GLU A 304 0.25 10.38 11.25
C GLU A 304 -0.20 10.14 12.69
N SER A 305 0.75 9.73 13.54
CA SER A 305 0.48 9.30 14.91
C SER A 305 -0.65 8.24 14.96
N ASP A 306 -1.80 8.55 15.54
CA ASP A 306 -2.94 7.60 15.72
C ASP A 306 -3.95 7.63 14.57
N SER A 307 -3.76 8.55 13.61
CA SER A 307 -4.63 8.73 12.45
C SER A 307 -4.00 8.17 11.19
N GLY A 308 -4.81 7.79 10.21
CA GLY A 308 -4.27 7.34 8.94
C GLY A 308 -5.25 7.45 7.79
N LEU A 309 -4.69 7.58 6.59
CA LEU A 309 -5.39 7.61 5.32
C LEU A 309 -4.89 6.42 4.51
N GLY A 310 -5.80 5.57 4.05
CA GLY A 310 -5.47 4.50 3.11
C GLY A 310 -6.33 4.64 1.88
N VAL A 311 -5.76 4.55 0.69
CA VAL A 311 -6.50 4.48 -0.57
C VAL A 311 -5.82 3.43 -1.44
N VAL A 312 -6.62 2.55 -2.03
CA VAL A 312 -6.19 1.65 -3.09
C VAL A 312 -7.25 1.67 -4.18
N HIS A 313 -6.81 1.91 -5.40
CA HIS A 313 -7.60 1.87 -6.61
C HIS A 313 -6.95 0.85 -7.54
N ILE A 314 -7.76 -0.04 -8.10
CA ILE A 314 -7.31 -0.94 -9.14
C ILE A 314 -8.39 -1.08 -10.20
N ASP A 315 -7.99 -1.03 -11.45
CA ASP A 315 -8.87 -1.15 -12.59
C ASP A 315 -8.28 -2.02 -13.68
N GLY A 316 -9.15 -2.54 -14.52
CA GLY A 316 -8.80 -3.26 -15.72
C GLY A 316 -9.77 -2.94 -16.84
N ALA A 317 -9.28 -3.06 -18.08
CA ALA A 317 -10.06 -2.92 -19.29
C ALA A 317 -9.61 -3.93 -20.36
N GLY A 318 -10.55 -4.39 -21.17
CA GLY A 318 -10.33 -5.23 -22.34
C GLY A 318 -11.13 -4.71 -23.53
N GLN A 319 -10.54 -4.84 -24.72
CA GLN A 319 -11.14 -4.55 -26.01
C GLN A 319 -10.86 -5.68 -26.99
N GLY A 320 -11.92 -6.31 -27.51
CA GLY A 320 -11.82 -7.46 -28.40
C GLY A 320 -13.12 -8.26 -28.42
N THR A 321 -13.18 -9.36 -29.17
CA THR A 321 -14.41 -10.17 -29.30
C THR A 321 -14.76 -10.90 -27.99
N ASP A 322 -13.75 -11.31 -27.22
CA ASP A 322 -13.92 -11.96 -25.92
C ASP A 322 -13.16 -11.17 -24.86
N ASN A 323 -13.87 -10.76 -23.80
CA ASN A 323 -13.29 -9.99 -22.71
C ASN A 323 -13.63 -10.62 -21.37
N TYR A 324 -12.65 -10.68 -20.49
CA TYR A 324 -12.86 -11.04 -19.08
C TYR A 324 -11.94 -10.24 -18.20
N VAL A 325 -12.52 -9.32 -17.42
CA VAL A 325 -11.77 -8.45 -16.52
C VAL A 325 -12.20 -8.73 -15.10
N VAL A 326 -11.24 -8.93 -14.21
CA VAL A 326 -11.42 -9.12 -12.77
C VAL A 326 -10.57 -8.09 -12.06
N ALA A 327 -11.13 -7.42 -11.05
CA ALA A 327 -10.37 -6.53 -10.19
C ALA A 327 -10.79 -6.71 -8.74
N SER A 328 -9.84 -6.71 -7.82
CA SER A 328 -10.08 -6.77 -6.39
C SER A 328 -9.00 -6.01 -5.64
N ASN A 329 -9.39 -5.34 -4.57
CA ASN A 329 -8.45 -4.72 -3.66
C ASN A 329 -8.98 -4.77 -2.24
N GLY A 330 -8.17 -4.32 -1.31
CA GLY A 330 -8.60 -4.11 0.04
C GLY A 330 -7.61 -3.36 0.88
N LEU A 331 -8.10 -2.93 2.04
CA LEU A 331 -7.34 -2.24 3.07
C LEU A 331 -7.59 -2.92 4.41
N LYS A 332 -6.53 -3.05 5.20
CA LYS A 332 -6.61 -3.27 6.65
C LYS A 332 -6.20 -1.96 7.32
N PHE A 333 -6.97 -1.54 8.31
CA PHE A 333 -6.71 -0.32 9.09
C PHE A 333 -6.80 -0.67 10.57
N VAL A 334 -5.70 -0.46 11.30
CA VAL A 334 -5.63 -0.65 12.75
C VAL A 334 -5.16 0.64 13.40
N ASN A 335 -5.88 1.07 14.42
CA ASN A 335 -5.47 2.11 15.35
C ASN A 335 -5.96 1.78 16.78
N SER A 336 -5.84 2.72 17.70
CA SER A 336 -6.29 2.57 19.09
C SER A 336 -7.79 2.29 19.24
N GLU A 337 -8.61 2.61 18.24
CA GLU A 337 -10.08 2.50 18.28
C GLU A 337 -10.66 1.44 17.34
N ASN A 338 -9.94 1.06 16.29
CA ASN A 338 -10.44 0.23 15.20
C ASN A 338 -9.44 -0.86 14.83
N ASP A 339 -9.97 -2.06 14.57
CA ASP A 339 -9.32 -3.12 13.78
C ASP A 339 -10.32 -3.51 12.70
N ALA A 340 -10.08 -3.04 11.48
CA ALA A 340 -11.06 -3.12 10.41
C ALA A 340 -10.43 -3.54 9.09
N ALA A 341 -11.20 -4.30 8.32
CA ALA A 341 -10.80 -4.81 7.02
C ALA A 341 -11.89 -4.53 5.98
N PHE A 342 -11.45 -4.08 4.81
CA PHE A 342 -12.28 -3.59 3.72
C PHE A 342 -11.86 -4.30 2.44
N VAL A 343 -12.81 -4.94 1.75
CA VAL A 343 -12.51 -5.66 0.51
C VAL A 343 -13.55 -5.32 -0.54
N GLY A 344 -13.07 -4.83 -1.68
CA GLY A 344 -13.84 -4.68 -2.90
C GLY A 344 -13.42 -5.70 -3.94
N SER A 345 -14.38 -6.20 -4.72
CA SER A 345 -14.07 -7.09 -5.83
C SER A 345 -15.15 -7.06 -6.89
N GLY A 346 -14.78 -7.31 -8.13
CA GLY A 346 -15.75 -7.51 -9.20
C GLY A 346 -15.14 -8.15 -10.42
N ASN A 347 -16.02 -8.52 -11.35
CA ASN A 347 -15.64 -8.99 -12.66
C ASN A 347 -16.68 -8.61 -13.70
N ILE A 348 -16.25 -8.56 -14.95
CA ILE A 348 -17.08 -8.41 -16.13
C ILE A 348 -16.59 -9.37 -17.21
N ARG A 349 -17.53 -10.07 -17.84
CA ARG A 349 -17.28 -10.97 -18.95
C ARG A 349 -18.19 -10.60 -20.11
N GLY A 350 -17.61 -10.34 -21.26
CA GLY A 350 -18.31 -10.05 -22.50
C GLY A 350 -17.86 -11.00 -23.60
N SER A 351 -18.78 -11.37 -24.49
CA SER A 351 -18.49 -12.15 -25.70
C SER A 351 -19.36 -11.64 -26.83
N GLY A 352 -18.74 -11.38 -27.98
CA GLY A 352 -19.38 -10.98 -29.21
C GLY A 352 -18.53 -11.33 -30.43
N SER A 353 -18.87 -10.80 -31.61
CA SER A 353 -18.08 -11.01 -32.84
C SER A 353 -17.34 -9.76 -33.34
N ASP A 354 -17.64 -8.60 -32.77
CA ASP A 354 -17.02 -7.33 -33.17
C ASP A 354 -15.87 -6.95 -32.21
N THR A 355 -14.73 -6.59 -32.78
CA THR A 355 -13.51 -6.13 -32.07
C THR A 355 -13.70 -4.83 -31.27
N ASN A 356 -14.80 -4.10 -31.48
CA ASN A 356 -15.19 -2.93 -30.70
C ASN A 356 -15.92 -3.28 -29.40
N SER A 357 -16.11 -4.57 -29.08
CA SER A 357 -16.63 -4.97 -27.78
C SER A 357 -15.64 -4.59 -26.67
N LEU A 358 -16.18 -4.12 -25.53
CA LEU A 358 -15.43 -3.52 -24.43
C LEU A 358 -15.87 -4.10 -23.09
N ALA A 359 -14.95 -4.24 -22.17
CA ALA A 359 -15.25 -4.55 -20.78
C ALA A 359 -14.29 -3.81 -19.85
N SER A 360 -14.80 -3.28 -18.74
CA SER A 360 -14.01 -2.62 -17.71
C SER A 360 -14.53 -2.93 -16.32
N GLN A 361 -13.60 -3.09 -15.38
CA GLN A 361 -13.88 -3.29 -13.96
C GLN A 361 -12.94 -2.41 -13.16
N SER A 362 -13.48 -1.64 -12.21
CA SER A 362 -12.67 -0.91 -11.24
C SER A 362 -13.15 -1.17 -9.82
N VAL A 363 -12.21 -1.11 -8.90
CA VAL A 363 -12.44 -1.20 -7.46
C VAL A 363 -11.61 -0.12 -6.78
N GLU A 364 -12.22 0.59 -5.86
CA GLU A 364 -11.58 1.58 -5.01
C GLU A 364 -11.97 1.30 -3.57
N THR A 365 -10.98 1.21 -2.70
CA THR A 365 -11.18 1.07 -1.26
C THR A 365 -10.37 2.17 -0.59
N ALA A 366 -11.01 2.92 0.31
CA ALA A 366 -10.42 4.03 1.03
C ALA A 366 -10.84 4.05 2.50
N VAL A 367 -9.97 4.57 3.34
CA VAL A 367 -10.23 4.96 4.73
C VAL A 367 -9.62 6.33 4.95
N ASP A 368 -10.37 7.27 5.51
CA ASP A 368 -9.90 8.61 5.81
C ASP A 368 -9.36 8.74 7.26
N PRO A 369 -8.70 9.86 7.61
CA PRO A 369 -8.18 10.07 8.97
C PRO A 369 -9.23 10.09 10.08
N SER A 370 -10.51 10.30 9.75
CA SER A 370 -11.62 10.18 10.71
C SER A 370 -12.11 8.74 10.88
N GLY A 371 -11.49 7.81 10.15
CA GLY A 371 -11.84 6.41 10.08
C GLY A 371 -13.06 6.14 9.19
N ILE A 372 -13.57 7.09 8.40
CA ILE A 372 -14.67 6.82 7.45
C ILE A 372 -14.14 5.98 6.31
N VAL A 373 -14.91 4.95 5.95
CA VAL A 373 -14.50 3.92 4.99
C VAL A 373 -15.37 4.02 3.77
N LYS A 374 -14.74 3.93 2.60
CA LYS A 374 -15.40 3.90 1.32
C LYS A 374 -14.94 2.71 0.48
N ILE A 375 -15.87 1.88 0.01
CA ILE A 375 -15.62 0.85 -0.99
C ILE A 375 -16.50 1.15 -2.20
N ILE A 376 -15.91 1.22 -3.39
CA ILE A 376 -16.62 1.33 -4.66
C ILE A 376 -16.15 0.19 -5.57
N SER A 377 -17.08 -0.65 -6.03
CA SER A 377 -16.84 -1.61 -7.12
C SER A 377 -17.73 -1.24 -8.30
N LYS A 378 -17.16 -1.08 -9.49
CA LYS A 378 -17.83 -0.61 -10.71
C LYS A 378 -17.48 -1.49 -11.92
N SER A 379 -18.49 -1.87 -12.70
CA SER A 379 -18.31 -2.51 -14.01
C SER A 379 -19.00 -1.70 -15.09
N ASN A 380 -18.41 -1.70 -16.30
CA ASN A 380 -19.05 -1.17 -17.51
C ASN A 380 -18.57 -1.96 -18.73
N GLY A 381 -19.48 -2.33 -19.62
CA GLY A 381 -19.13 -3.06 -20.85
C GLY A 381 -20.20 -3.05 -21.94
N SER A 382 -19.75 -3.47 -23.12
CA SER A 382 -20.55 -3.64 -24.34
C SER A 382 -20.05 -4.89 -25.07
N SER A 383 -20.96 -5.74 -25.52
CA SER A 383 -20.66 -6.90 -26.35
C SER A 383 -21.48 -6.83 -27.62
N ILE A 384 -20.81 -6.76 -28.76
CA ILE A 384 -21.40 -6.47 -30.07
C ILE A 384 -21.17 -7.67 -30.97
N SER A 385 -22.21 -8.09 -31.67
CA SER A 385 -22.13 -9.16 -32.66
C SER A 385 -22.89 -8.85 -33.94
N HIS A 386 -22.46 -9.48 -35.02
CA HIS A 386 -23.03 -9.43 -36.36
C HIS A 386 -23.11 -10.84 -36.96
N ASP A 387 -23.72 -10.96 -38.15
CA ASP A 387 -23.82 -12.20 -38.94
C ASP A 387 -24.49 -13.37 -38.21
N ASN A 388 -25.55 -13.08 -37.43
CA ASN A 388 -26.29 -14.06 -36.62
C ASN A 388 -25.48 -14.70 -35.49
N GLN A 389 -24.31 -14.16 -35.15
CA GLN A 389 -23.63 -14.52 -33.92
C GLN A 389 -24.28 -13.82 -32.73
N ASN A 390 -24.35 -14.48 -31.58
CA ASN A 390 -24.94 -13.90 -30.38
C ASN A 390 -23.94 -13.00 -29.67
N SER A 391 -24.45 -12.04 -28.89
CA SER A 391 -23.67 -11.27 -27.93
C SER A 391 -24.15 -11.57 -26.51
N SER A 392 -23.23 -11.54 -25.55
CA SER A 392 -23.54 -11.74 -24.14
C SER A 392 -22.64 -10.90 -23.25
N LEU A 393 -23.19 -10.42 -22.15
CA LEU A 393 -22.45 -9.65 -21.15
C LEU A 393 -22.93 -10.04 -19.76
N THR A 394 -21.98 -10.26 -18.86
CA THR A 394 -22.25 -10.50 -17.44
C THR A 394 -21.31 -9.67 -16.60
N PHE A 395 -21.78 -9.14 -15.47
CA PHE A 395 -20.91 -8.47 -14.51
C PHE A 395 -21.32 -8.79 -13.08
N ASN A 396 -20.38 -8.65 -12.17
CA ASN A 396 -20.60 -8.83 -10.74
C ASN A 396 -19.69 -7.85 -9.97
N ASN A 397 -20.27 -7.04 -9.10
CA ASN A 397 -19.59 -6.09 -8.23
C ASN A 397 -19.91 -6.42 -6.78
N ASN A 398 -18.91 -6.36 -5.90
CA ASN A 398 -19.05 -6.68 -4.48
C ASN A 398 -18.26 -5.68 -3.63
N GLY A 399 -18.79 -5.41 -2.43
CA GLY A 399 -18.07 -4.75 -1.36
C GLY A 399 -18.36 -5.42 -0.02
N LEU A 400 -17.36 -5.47 0.85
CA LEU A 400 -17.45 -5.99 2.20
C LEU A 400 -16.64 -5.12 3.16
N VAL A 401 -17.29 -4.66 4.22
CA VAL A 401 -16.70 -3.94 5.36
C VAL A 401 -16.88 -4.80 6.60
N GLY A 402 -15.78 -5.16 7.27
CA GLY A 402 -15.77 -5.93 8.52
C GLY A 402 -15.00 -5.22 9.63
N GLY A 403 -15.44 -5.39 10.87
CA GLY A 403 -14.76 -4.88 12.08
C GLY A 403 -15.00 -3.39 12.38
N TRP A 404 -15.35 -2.58 11.37
CA TRP A 404 -15.54 -1.15 11.52
C TRP A 404 -16.62 -0.78 12.55
N ARG A 405 -16.22 -0.14 13.66
CA ARG A 405 -17.13 0.25 14.75
C ARG A 405 -18.04 -0.91 15.21
N ASN A 406 -17.51 -2.14 15.26
CA ASN A 406 -18.26 -3.37 15.57
C ASN A 406 -19.45 -3.65 14.63
N SER A 407 -19.45 -3.07 13.43
CA SER A 407 -20.50 -3.21 12.42
C SER A 407 -19.97 -3.91 11.17
N SER A 408 -20.87 -4.50 10.39
CA SER A 408 -20.53 -5.10 9.10
C SER A 408 -21.52 -4.67 8.03
N PHE A 409 -20.99 -4.37 6.85
CA PHE A 409 -21.75 -3.94 5.68
C PHE A 409 -21.29 -4.74 4.49
N SER A 410 -22.22 -5.11 3.63
CA SER A 410 -21.87 -5.72 2.35
C SER A 410 -22.89 -5.35 1.29
N GLY A 411 -22.46 -5.38 0.04
CA GLY A 411 -23.36 -5.20 -1.08
C GLY A 411 -22.84 -5.91 -2.30
N PHE A 412 -23.77 -6.30 -3.18
CA PHE A 412 -23.42 -6.76 -4.51
C PHE A 412 -24.38 -6.24 -5.58
N SER A 413 -23.86 -6.06 -6.78
CA SER A 413 -24.61 -5.69 -7.99
C SER A 413 -24.20 -6.63 -9.12
N ASN A 414 -25.18 -7.23 -9.81
CA ASN A 414 -24.95 -8.20 -10.87
C ASN A 414 -25.89 -7.97 -12.05
N GLY A 415 -25.34 -8.00 -13.25
CA GLY A 415 -26.08 -7.94 -14.50
C GLY A 415 -25.78 -9.16 -15.38
N VAL A 416 -26.81 -9.66 -16.05
CA VAL A 416 -26.69 -10.70 -17.10
C VAL A 416 -27.51 -10.25 -18.28
N GLY A 417 -26.96 -10.34 -19.49
CA GLY A 417 -27.70 -10.06 -20.71
C GLY A 417 -27.21 -10.88 -21.88
N GLY A 418 -28.12 -11.10 -22.82
CA GLY A 418 -27.87 -11.82 -24.06
C GLY A 418 -28.72 -11.26 -25.18
N ALA A 419 -28.17 -11.27 -26.40
CA ALA A 419 -28.91 -10.88 -27.59
C ALA A 419 -28.56 -11.77 -28.78
N SER A 420 -29.51 -11.90 -29.71
CA SER A 420 -29.41 -12.67 -30.95
C SER A 420 -30.08 -11.93 -32.10
N GLY A 421 -29.68 -12.23 -33.33
CA GLY A 421 -30.14 -11.58 -34.58
C GLY A 421 -28.98 -11.28 -35.51
N ASN A 422 -29.25 -10.78 -36.72
CA ASN A 422 -28.22 -10.40 -37.70
C ASN A 422 -27.23 -9.38 -37.13
N GLU A 423 -27.73 -8.36 -36.42
CA GLU A 423 -26.95 -7.39 -35.66
C GLU A 423 -27.49 -7.35 -34.23
N ASN A 424 -26.61 -7.39 -33.24
CA ASN A 424 -27.03 -7.37 -31.85
C ASN A 424 -25.97 -6.80 -30.92
N ASN A 425 -26.40 -6.26 -29.79
CA ASN A 425 -25.52 -5.68 -28.78
C ASN A 425 -26.11 -5.83 -27.39
N VAL A 426 -25.25 -6.11 -26.41
CA VAL A 426 -25.57 -6.07 -24.98
C VAL A 426 -24.66 -5.05 -24.31
N THR A 427 -25.24 -4.04 -23.67
CA THR A 427 -24.53 -3.09 -22.81
C THR A 427 -24.93 -3.27 -21.36
N GLY A 428 -24.02 -3.00 -20.44
CA GLY A 428 -24.27 -3.19 -19.02
C GLY A 428 -23.35 -2.37 -18.15
N SER A 429 -23.90 -1.86 -17.05
CA SER A 429 -23.16 -1.12 -16.03
C SER A 429 -23.68 -1.47 -14.65
N GLY A 430 -22.77 -1.62 -13.69
CA GLY A 430 -23.13 -1.86 -12.31
C GLY A 430 -22.18 -1.17 -11.36
N PHE A 431 -22.68 -0.82 -10.17
CA PHE A 431 -21.81 -0.44 -9.07
C PHE A 431 -22.40 -0.75 -7.70
N VAL A 432 -21.50 -0.89 -6.73
CA VAL A 432 -21.81 -0.89 -5.30
C VAL A 432 -20.90 0.14 -4.63
N GLU A 433 -21.45 0.95 -3.74
CA GLU A 433 -20.72 1.92 -2.93
C GLU A 433 -21.13 1.77 -1.46
N LEU A 434 -20.17 1.50 -0.58
CA LEU A 434 -20.35 1.35 0.86
C LEU A 434 -19.50 2.40 1.57
N ASP A 435 -20.13 3.35 2.25
CA ASP A 435 -19.47 4.53 2.86
C ASP A 435 -19.55 4.54 4.40
N GLY A 436 -19.76 3.38 5.03
CA GLY A 436 -20.01 3.23 6.48
C GLY A 436 -21.39 3.71 6.96
N ASP A 437 -21.88 4.84 6.44
CA ASP A 437 -23.18 5.45 6.82
C ASP A 437 -24.28 5.28 5.75
N ILE A 438 -23.85 5.20 4.48
CA ILE A 438 -24.72 5.10 3.31
C ILE A 438 -24.26 3.92 2.45
N MET A 439 -25.24 3.18 1.93
CA MET A 439 -25.02 2.11 0.96
C MET A 439 -25.76 2.45 -0.33
N ASN A 440 -25.00 2.74 -1.38
CA ASN A 440 -25.50 3.01 -2.72
C ASN A 440 -25.24 1.82 -3.64
N GLY A 441 -25.99 1.73 -4.72
CA GLY A 441 -25.69 0.79 -5.79
C GLY A 441 -26.64 0.88 -6.96
N ASN A 442 -26.19 0.37 -8.09
CA ASN A 442 -26.95 0.28 -9.33
C ASN A 442 -26.62 -1.03 -10.05
N SER A 443 -27.60 -1.60 -10.74
CA SER A 443 -27.40 -2.62 -11.76
C SER A 443 -28.24 -2.26 -12.98
N SER A 444 -27.62 -2.15 -14.15
CA SER A 444 -28.28 -1.84 -15.42
C SER A 444 -27.81 -2.79 -16.52
N MET A 445 -28.75 -3.36 -17.27
CA MET A 445 -28.49 -4.21 -18.42
C MET A 445 -29.43 -3.81 -19.56
N GLN A 446 -28.88 -3.66 -20.75
CA GLN A 446 -29.62 -3.36 -21.97
C GLN A 446 -29.18 -4.31 -23.09
N ALA A 447 -30.13 -4.89 -23.82
CA ALA A 447 -29.87 -5.80 -24.92
C ALA A 447 -30.71 -5.40 -26.13
N PHE A 448 -30.12 -5.55 -27.32
CA PHE A 448 -30.73 -5.21 -28.60
C PHE A 448 -30.44 -6.30 -29.64
N GLY A 449 -31.42 -6.61 -30.47
CA GLY A 449 -31.23 -7.45 -31.66
C GLY A 449 -32.03 -6.91 -32.84
N SER A 450 -31.50 -7.08 -34.05
CA SER A 450 -32.17 -6.74 -35.31
C SER A 450 -31.76 -7.65 -36.46
N GLY A 451 -32.63 -7.81 -37.46
CA GLY A 451 -32.38 -8.70 -38.59
C GLY A 451 -33.61 -9.44 -39.11
N ASN A 452 -33.37 -10.56 -39.79
CA ASN A 452 -34.40 -11.48 -40.28
C ASN A 452 -34.38 -12.78 -39.48
N GLY A 453 -35.54 -13.43 -39.38
CA GLY A 453 -35.69 -14.68 -38.62
C GLY A 453 -35.80 -14.43 -37.11
N PRO A 454 -35.47 -15.41 -36.26
CA PRO A 454 -35.65 -15.30 -34.82
C PRO A 454 -34.64 -14.34 -34.19
N ILE A 455 -35.14 -13.39 -33.40
CA ILE A 455 -34.38 -12.35 -32.71
C ILE A 455 -34.82 -12.31 -31.25
N ALA A 456 -33.88 -12.21 -30.32
CA ALA A 456 -34.15 -12.08 -28.90
C ALA A 456 -33.20 -11.12 -28.19
N ALA A 457 -33.70 -10.47 -27.14
CA ALA A 457 -32.95 -9.66 -26.18
C ALA A 457 -33.40 -10.00 -24.76
N ASP A 458 -32.46 -10.48 -23.93
CA ASP A 458 -32.67 -10.85 -22.53
C ASP A 458 -31.78 -9.97 -21.62
N THR A 459 -32.36 -9.45 -20.54
CA THR A 459 -31.64 -8.64 -19.55
C THR A 459 -32.08 -8.97 -18.13
N LYS A 460 -31.13 -9.09 -17.22
CA LYS A 460 -31.37 -9.29 -15.79
C LYS A 460 -30.48 -8.36 -14.99
N ALA A 461 -31.06 -7.64 -14.04
CA ALA A 461 -30.36 -6.77 -13.10
C ALA A 461 -30.65 -7.22 -11.67
N VAL A 462 -29.62 -7.24 -10.82
CA VAL A 462 -29.70 -7.66 -9.41
C VAL A 462 -28.94 -6.67 -8.55
N LEU A 463 -29.57 -6.22 -7.46
CA LEU A 463 -28.92 -5.38 -6.45
C LEU A 463 -29.25 -5.91 -5.05
N ASN A 464 -28.21 -6.09 -4.24
CA ASN A 464 -28.30 -6.54 -2.87
C ASN A 464 -27.48 -5.64 -1.95
N LEU A 465 -28.08 -5.17 -0.87
CA LEU A 465 -27.39 -4.38 0.14
C LEU A 465 -27.75 -4.93 1.52
N MET A 466 -26.75 -5.13 2.37
CA MET A 466 -26.88 -5.68 3.71
C MET A 466 -26.14 -4.80 4.72
N GLU A 467 -26.85 -4.40 5.76
CA GLU A 467 -26.33 -3.66 6.93
C GLU A 467 -26.68 -4.47 8.17
N ASN A 468 -25.67 -4.88 8.96
CA ASN A 468 -25.86 -5.59 10.23
C ASN A 468 -26.84 -6.78 10.12
N GLY A 469 -26.70 -7.59 9.07
CA GLY A 469 -27.54 -8.76 8.78
C GLY A 469 -28.92 -8.46 8.16
N VAL A 470 -29.31 -7.20 8.00
CA VAL A 470 -30.57 -6.82 7.34
C VAL A 470 -30.38 -6.69 5.84
N GLN A 471 -30.85 -7.69 5.10
CA GLN A 471 -30.70 -7.78 3.65
C GLN A 471 -31.83 -7.07 2.87
N LYS A 472 -31.47 -6.40 1.76
CA LYS A 472 -32.38 -5.83 0.77
C LYS A 472 -32.10 -6.40 -0.63
N ASN A 473 -32.88 -7.39 -1.04
CA ASN A 473 -32.70 -8.07 -2.33
C ASN A 473 -33.63 -7.49 -3.38
N ARG A 474 -33.11 -7.16 -4.56
CA ARG A 474 -33.89 -6.64 -5.68
C ARG A 474 -33.45 -7.35 -6.97
N THR A 475 -34.41 -7.74 -7.81
CA THR A 475 -34.14 -8.42 -9.08
C THR A 475 -35.18 -8.05 -10.13
N ILE A 476 -34.72 -7.65 -11.32
CA ILE A 476 -35.54 -7.37 -12.49
C ILE A 476 -35.07 -8.25 -13.64
N HIS A 477 -36.01 -8.76 -14.43
CA HIS A 477 -35.73 -9.61 -15.59
C HIS A 477 -36.65 -9.26 -16.77
N GLY A 478 -36.06 -8.92 -17.91
CA GLY A 478 -36.77 -8.49 -19.10
C GLY A 478 -36.42 -9.32 -20.32
N MET A 479 -37.42 -9.75 -21.09
CA MET A 479 -37.21 -10.54 -22.31
C MET A 479 -38.07 -10.02 -23.48
N ALA A 480 -37.46 -9.83 -24.64
CA ALA A 480 -38.14 -9.44 -25.87
C ALA A 480 -37.72 -10.42 -26.98
N ALA A 481 -38.67 -10.98 -27.74
CA ALA A 481 -38.35 -11.95 -28.79
C ALA A 481 -39.36 -11.91 -29.96
N ALA A 482 -38.89 -11.91 -31.19
CA ALA A 482 -39.74 -11.91 -32.38
C ALA A 482 -39.09 -12.62 -33.56
N ASP A 483 -39.89 -12.96 -34.56
CA ASP A 483 -39.49 -13.70 -35.75
C ASP A 483 -40.19 -13.11 -37.00
N GLY A 484 -39.42 -12.65 -37.99
CA GLY A 484 -39.98 -12.05 -39.20
C GLY A 484 -38.97 -11.44 -40.16
N ASP A 485 -39.48 -10.78 -41.21
CA ASP A 485 -38.70 -10.05 -42.20
C ASP A 485 -38.47 -8.60 -41.71
N ASN A 486 -37.29 -8.29 -41.18
CA ASN A 486 -36.97 -7.02 -40.51
C ASN A 486 -37.66 -6.87 -39.14
N THR A 487 -37.07 -7.56 -38.16
CA THR A 487 -37.44 -7.50 -36.75
C THR A 487 -36.41 -6.69 -35.96
N HIS A 488 -36.86 -5.98 -34.93
CA HIS A 488 -36.04 -5.29 -33.94
C HIS A 488 -36.59 -5.53 -32.54
N VAL A 489 -35.73 -5.94 -31.61
CA VAL A 489 -36.10 -6.20 -30.21
C VAL A 489 -35.16 -5.45 -29.27
N GLN A 490 -35.70 -4.99 -28.16
CA GLN A 490 -34.96 -4.27 -27.11
C GLN A 490 -35.47 -4.71 -25.74
N SER A 491 -34.54 -4.96 -24.82
CA SER A 491 -34.82 -5.22 -23.40
C SER A 491 -33.91 -4.35 -22.52
N LEU A 492 -34.45 -3.78 -21.45
CA LEU A 492 -33.75 -2.96 -20.47
C LEU A 492 -34.23 -3.32 -19.06
N SER A 493 -33.28 -3.66 -18.19
CA SER A 493 -33.50 -3.91 -16.75
C SER A 493 -32.57 -3.03 -15.93
N MET A 494 -33.13 -2.17 -15.07
CA MET A 494 -32.35 -1.23 -14.25
C MET A 494 -32.86 -1.18 -12.81
N ILE A 495 -31.96 -1.30 -11.84
CA ILE A 495 -32.21 -1.13 -10.40
C ILE A 495 -31.24 -0.07 -9.85
N GLY A 496 -31.74 0.85 -9.04
CA GLY A 496 -30.93 1.84 -8.33
C GLY A 496 -31.35 1.98 -6.86
N ASN A 497 -30.36 2.19 -5.99
CA ASN A 497 -30.55 2.72 -4.64
C ASN A 497 -29.50 3.81 -4.42
N ILE A 498 -29.92 5.07 -4.41
CA ILE A 498 -29.02 6.23 -4.27
C ILE A 498 -29.53 7.10 -3.14
N ASN A 499 -28.71 7.30 -2.11
CA ASN A 499 -29.05 8.12 -0.94
C ASN A 499 -30.38 7.71 -0.29
N GLY A 500 -30.70 6.42 -0.34
CA GLY A 500 -31.96 5.85 0.16
C GLY A 500 -33.18 6.01 -0.75
N SER A 501 -33.05 6.64 -1.91
CA SER A 501 -34.05 6.64 -2.98
C SER A 501 -33.90 5.39 -3.84
N GLU A 502 -34.94 4.59 -3.94
CA GLU A 502 -34.94 3.32 -4.65
C GLU A 502 -35.73 3.43 -5.96
N SER A 503 -35.14 3.02 -7.08
CA SER A 503 -35.76 3.02 -8.40
C SER A 503 -35.58 1.68 -9.11
N MET A 504 -36.57 1.32 -9.93
CA MET A 504 -36.59 0.10 -10.73
C MET A 504 -37.28 0.38 -12.05
N ASN A 505 -36.63 0.09 -13.16
CA ASN A 505 -37.18 0.25 -14.50
C ASN A 505 -37.02 -1.07 -15.27
N ASN A 506 -38.09 -1.51 -15.91
CA ASN A 506 -38.10 -2.65 -16.80
C ASN A 506 -38.82 -2.26 -18.09
N TYR A 507 -38.13 -2.32 -19.23
CA TYR A 507 -38.66 -1.87 -20.51
C TYR A 507 -38.33 -2.85 -21.63
N GLN A 508 -39.37 -3.29 -22.35
CA GLN A 508 -39.26 -4.19 -23.50
C GLN A 508 -39.95 -3.55 -24.70
N ARG A 509 -39.32 -3.63 -25.86
CA ARG A 509 -39.88 -3.17 -27.12
C ARG A 509 -39.60 -4.20 -28.21
N VAL A 510 -40.59 -4.43 -29.06
CA VAL A 510 -40.44 -5.24 -30.27
C VAL A 510 -41.11 -4.50 -31.42
N PHE A 511 -40.45 -4.53 -32.57
CA PHE A 511 -40.95 -4.06 -33.84
C PHE A 511 -40.69 -5.15 -34.89
N SER A 512 -41.66 -5.44 -35.75
CA SER A 512 -41.49 -6.35 -36.88
C SER A 512 -42.33 -5.84 -38.04
N SER A 513 -41.79 -5.86 -39.25
CA SER A 513 -42.55 -5.74 -40.49
C SER A 513 -42.54 -7.06 -41.27
N GLY A 514 -43.29 -7.17 -42.38
CA GLY A 514 -43.30 -8.37 -43.23
C GLY A 514 -44.15 -9.54 -42.72
N ALA A 515 -43.99 -10.73 -43.32
CA ALA A 515 -44.63 -11.95 -42.85
C ALA A 515 -43.87 -12.46 -41.61
N GLY A 516 -44.53 -12.60 -40.46
CA GLY A 516 -43.84 -12.98 -39.22
C GLY A 516 -44.75 -12.98 -37.99
N SER A 517 -44.18 -13.38 -36.84
CA SER A 517 -44.83 -13.40 -35.53
C SER A 517 -43.97 -12.68 -34.48
N SER A 518 -44.58 -11.89 -33.60
CA SER A 518 -43.86 -11.11 -32.57
C SER A 518 -44.37 -11.42 -31.17
N SER A 519 -43.47 -11.53 -30.18
CA SER A 519 -43.83 -11.73 -28.77
C SER A 519 -43.06 -10.77 -27.84
N VAL A 520 -43.69 -10.32 -26.75
CA VAL A 520 -43.03 -9.46 -25.75
C VAL A 520 -43.39 -9.96 -24.36
N SER A 521 -42.42 -10.13 -23.47
CA SER A 521 -42.66 -10.51 -22.08
C SER A 521 -41.81 -9.71 -21.10
N SER A 522 -42.45 -8.90 -20.26
CA SER A 522 -41.79 -8.15 -19.19
C SER A 522 -42.11 -8.79 -17.83
N SER A 523 -41.12 -8.94 -16.95
CA SER A 523 -41.37 -9.41 -15.58
C SER A 523 -40.55 -8.61 -14.56
N SER A 524 -41.16 -8.17 -13.47
CA SER A 524 -40.42 -7.50 -12.38
C SER A 524 -40.87 -8.06 -11.05
N SER A 525 -39.92 -8.23 -10.13
CA SER A 525 -40.20 -8.70 -8.77
C SER A 525 -39.47 -7.81 -7.78
N THR A 526 -40.18 -7.33 -6.75
CA THR A 526 -39.59 -6.48 -5.73
C THR A 526 -40.34 -6.58 -4.42
N ILE A 527 -39.66 -6.31 -3.31
CA ILE A 527 -40.28 -6.09 -2.00
C ILE A 527 -39.76 -4.76 -1.46
N PHE A 528 -40.57 -3.72 -1.59
CA PHE A 528 -40.29 -2.44 -0.94
C PHE A 528 -40.69 -2.51 0.54
N LYS A 529 -39.71 -2.54 1.45
CA LYS A 529 -39.97 -2.42 2.89
C LYS A 529 -39.96 -0.95 3.30
N ARG A 530 -41.02 -0.47 3.97
CA ARG A 530 -40.99 0.85 4.64
C ARG A 530 -39.92 0.85 5.73
N LYS A 531 -39.09 1.90 5.82
CA LYS A 531 -38.27 2.15 7.03
C LYS A 531 -39.23 2.22 8.23
N LYS A 532 -39.03 1.39 9.26
CA LYS A 532 -39.76 1.52 10.52
C LYS A 532 -39.45 2.92 11.08
N ARG A 533 -40.47 3.69 11.48
CA ARG A 533 -40.32 5.05 12.07
C ARG A 533 -39.24 5.10 13.17
N PHE A 534 -39.11 4.01 13.93
CA PHE A 534 -38.12 3.85 15.00
C PHE A 534 -36.65 3.86 14.52
N SER A 535 -36.35 3.38 13.30
CA SER A 535 -34.98 3.40 12.74
C SER A 535 -34.52 4.80 12.31
N VAL A 536 -35.47 5.68 12.00
CA VAL A 536 -35.20 7.10 11.71
C VAL A 536 -34.91 7.82 13.04
N LEU A 537 -35.71 7.55 14.07
CA LEU A 537 -35.49 8.07 15.43
C LEU A 537 -34.15 7.62 16.01
N SER A 538 -33.75 6.35 15.87
CA SER A 538 -32.48 5.86 16.38
C SER A 538 -31.25 6.45 15.67
N ARG A 539 -31.38 6.90 14.41
CA ARG A 539 -30.32 7.63 13.71
C ARG A 539 -30.23 9.09 14.17
N ILE A 540 -31.35 9.73 14.48
CA ILE A 540 -31.37 11.08 15.08
C ILE A 540 -30.80 11.05 16.52
N LEU A 541 -31.03 9.94 17.24
CA LEU A 541 -30.63 9.77 18.63
C LEU A 541 -29.26 9.09 18.80
N LYS A 542 -28.55 8.72 17.74
CA LYS A 542 -27.17 8.27 17.88
C LYS A 542 -26.34 9.49 18.31
N PRO A 543 -25.68 9.47 19.48
CA PRO A 543 -24.89 10.60 19.93
C PRO A 543 -23.81 10.88 18.90
N MET A 544 -23.76 12.14 18.44
CA MET A 544 -22.57 12.71 17.81
C MET A 544 -21.49 12.74 18.89
N ASN A 545 -20.66 11.70 18.94
CA ASN A 545 -19.37 11.77 19.60
C ASN A 545 -18.32 12.15 18.56
#